data_AF-A0A7K4LN23-F1
#
_entry.id   AF-A0A7K4LN23-F1
#
_cell.length_a   1.000
_cell.length_b   1.000
_cell.length_c   1.000
_cell.angle_alpha   90.00
_cell.angle_beta   90.00
_cell.angle_gamma   90.00
#
_symmetry.space_group_name_H-M   'P 1'
#
loop_
_entity.id
_entity.type
_entity.pdbx_description
1 polymer ?
#
loop_
_entity_poly.entity_id
_entity_poly.type
_entity_poly.pdbx_seq_one_letter_code
_entity_poly.pdbx_strand_id
1 'polypeptide(L)'
;MLQEGAHGKWTVSSSDESTEEVSDNEKPSTSLLSHAAQGKTSAPQYSCSEARKAAHKRKASPLKFIDKGFPTEARPAEKQRPGQEGSGWCLSSSDEEPEDQEKQVHKVTVKEEKNNVPKEHPPDFHQNNKLTGNRKAEEWCGAPSEGQDTWDLLNGGNPFRFFLTKVRGIEQSYNSGALHIKDILSPLFGTLVSSAQFNYCIDVEWLVRQYPQEFRKKPLLIVHGEKRESKAELLAQARPYENINFCQAKLDIAFGTHHTKMMLLLYEEGLRVVIHTSNLISEDWHQKTQGIWISPLYPRLPQGATGSAGESETNFKSDLISYLAAYNSPTLKEWIDNIQEHDLSETRVYLLGSTPGRYQGIDKEKWGHLRLRKLLREGASLVAARESWPVVGQFSSIGSMGADESKWLCSEFQDSLLAAHTSGTSILKCAVPIHLVYPTVDNVRQSLEGYPAGGSLPYSIQTAQKQLWLHSYFHKWSAEVSGRSHAMPHIKTYMRPSPDFQKIAWFLVTSANLSKAAWGALEKNGTQLMIRSYELGVLFLPSAFGLDKGYFHVKGKLHSESKDLVTSFPVPYDLPPEQYGSKDRPWIWNIPYTDAPDTHGNMWVPS
;
A
#
# COMPACT_ATOMS: atom_id res chain seq x y z
N MET A 1 22.79 1.43 -66.02
CA MET A 1 22.18 2.21 -64.94
C MET A 1 22.11 1.27 -63.74
N LEU A 2 23.21 1.11 -62.99
CA LEU A 2 23.71 1.99 -61.92
C LEU A 2 22.68 2.11 -60.78
N GLN A 3 22.93 1.72 -59.54
CA GLN A 3 24.13 1.15 -58.91
C GLN A 3 23.72 0.61 -57.51
N GLU A 4 24.01 -0.66 -57.23
CA GLU A 4 24.88 -1.18 -56.13
C GLU A 4 24.36 -0.90 -54.70
N GLY A 5 24.06 -1.90 -53.85
CA GLY A 5 24.85 -3.09 -53.50
C GLY A 5 25.77 -2.75 -52.32
N ALA A 6 26.12 -3.59 -51.34
CA ALA A 6 25.77 -4.94 -50.94
C ALA A 6 26.76 -5.29 -49.80
N HIS A 7 26.30 -6.04 -48.78
CA HIS A 7 27.11 -6.93 -47.91
C HIS A 7 28.24 -6.30 -47.05
N GLY A 8 28.72 -6.86 -45.94
CA GLY A 8 28.45 -8.10 -45.24
C GLY A 8 29.38 -8.24 -44.03
N LYS A 9 28.87 -8.88 -42.98
CA LYS A 9 29.45 -9.95 -42.14
C LYS A 9 30.99 -10.12 -41.96
N TRP A 10 31.35 -10.19 -40.66
CA TRP A 10 32.41 -10.94 -39.93
C TRP A 10 33.87 -10.44 -39.94
N THR A 11 34.46 -10.35 -38.72
CA THR A 11 35.69 -11.09 -38.30
C THR A 11 35.95 -11.01 -36.79
N VAL A 12 36.61 -12.05 -36.28
CA VAL A 12 37.12 -12.32 -34.92
C VAL A 12 38.65 -12.10 -34.90
N SER A 13 39.22 -11.59 -33.79
CA SER A 13 40.59 -11.84 -33.21
C SER A 13 40.87 -10.75 -32.16
N SER A 14 41.17 -10.98 -30.87
CA SER A 14 42.23 -11.74 -30.13
C SER A 14 43.53 -10.94 -29.85
N SER A 15 43.87 -10.83 -28.55
CA SER A 15 45.23 -10.76 -27.95
C SER A 15 46.09 -9.51 -28.23
N ASP A 16 47.04 -9.05 -27.40
CA ASP A 16 47.54 -9.30 -26.04
C ASP A 16 48.60 -8.19 -25.75
N GLU A 17 49.00 -8.03 -24.47
CA GLU A 17 50.28 -7.42 -23.98
C GLU A 17 50.51 -5.89 -24.15
N SER A 18 51.18 -5.14 -23.26
CA SER A 18 52.00 -5.42 -22.06
C SER A 18 52.43 -4.09 -21.35
N THR A 19 52.79 -4.20 -20.05
CA THR A 19 53.85 -3.48 -19.27
C THR A 19 53.77 -1.96 -19.04
N GLU A 20 53.67 -1.49 -17.78
CA GLU A 20 54.77 -0.96 -16.90
C GLU A 20 55.29 0.43 -17.39
N GLU A 21 55.52 1.49 -16.61
CA GLU A 21 55.88 1.71 -15.21
C GLU A 21 55.75 3.23 -14.90
N VAL A 22 55.54 3.57 -13.61
CA VAL A 22 56.14 4.67 -12.81
C VAL A 22 56.34 6.08 -13.40
N SER A 23 55.72 7.11 -12.80
CA SER A 23 56.43 8.16 -12.02
C SER A 23 55.50 9.29 -11.52
N ASP A 24 55.46 9.43 -10.19
CA ASP A 24 55.58 10.65 -9.38
C ASP A 24 54.91 12.00 -9.74
N ASN A 25 54.27 12.52 -8.69
CA ASN A 25 54.26 13.90 -8.19
C ASN A 25 53.71 15.02 -9.11
N GLU A 26 52.60 15.64 -8.70
CA GLU A 26 52.62 16.89 -7.91
C GLU A 26 51.21 17.47 -7.77
N LYS A 27 50.88 17.95 -6.57
CA LYS A 27 49.78 18.89 -6.32
C LYS A 27 50.11 20.23 -7.00
N PRO A 28 49.09 21.07 -7.25
CA PRO A 28 49.01 22.24 -6.39
C PRO A 28 47.58 22.63 -5.95
N SER A 29 47.48 22.99 -4.66
CA SER A 29 46.60 24.03 -4.10
C SER A 29 46.75 25.33 -4.92
N THR A 30 45.83 26.27 -5.12
CA THR A 30 44.69 26.85 -4.38
C THR A 30 44.19 27.99 -5.28
N SER A 31 42.89 28.29 -5.31
CA SER A 31 42.39 29.67 -5.11
C SER A 31 40.87 29.77 -5.24
N LEU A 32 40.33 30.53 -4.30
CA LEU A 32 38.94 30.91 -4.11
C LEU A 32 38.52 31.96 -5.14
N LEU A 33 37.25 31.93 -5.57
CA LEU A 33 36.40 33.11 -5.69
C LEU A 33 34.93 32.71 -5.50
N SER A 34 34.30 33.40 -4.55
CA SER A 34 32.87 33.47 -4.23
C SER A 34 32.14 34.35 -5.28
N HIS A 35 30.81 34.43 -5.44
CA HIS A 35 29.64 34.28 -4.58
C HIS A 35 28.34 34.15 -5.43
N ALA A 36 27.33 33.48 -4.84
CA ALA A 36 25.87 33.74 -4.88
C ALA A 36 25.10 33.52 -6.20
N ALA A 37 23.98 32.79 -6.24
CA ALA A 37 22.79 32.96 -5.38
C ALA A 37 22.16 31.63 -4.91
N GLN A 38 21.94 31.54 -3.59
CA GLN A 38 21.21 30.47 -2.92
C GLN A 38 19.73 30.85 -2.77
N GLY A 39 18.83 30.01 -3.26
CA GLY A 39 17.48 29.88 -2.71
C GLY A 39 17.53 28.93 -1.52
N LYS A 40 17.49 29.47 -0.29
CA LYS A 40 17.45 28.67 0.95
C LYS A 40 16.06 28.12 1.18
N THR A 41 15.89 26.81 1.03
CA THR A 41 14.89 26.06 1.78
C THR A 41 15.53 25.63 3.10
N SER A 42 15.16 26.29 4.19
CA SER A 42 15.65 25.96 5.53
C SER A 42 14.93 24.71 6.05
N ALA A 43 15.51 23.53 5.79
CA ALA A 43 15.24 22.36 6.61
C ALA A 43 16.16 22.41 7.85
N PRO A 44 15.67 22.15 9.07
CA PRO A 44 16.53 22.08 10.25
C PRO A 44 17.53 20.93 10.10
N GLN A 45 18.83 21.25 10.11
CA GLN A 45 19.92 20.27 10.20
C GLN A 45 20.10 19.87 11.66
N TYR A 46 19.72 18.64 12.00
CA TYR A 46 20.02 18.06 13.31
C TYR A 46 21.32 17.27 13.22
N SER A 47 22.19 17.41 14.22
CA SER A 47 23.43 16.65 14.30
C SER A 47 23.18 15.23 14.85
N CYS A 48 24.01 14.24 14.47
CA CYS A 48 23.98 12.89 15.09
C CYS A 48 24.09 12.93 16.63
N SER A 49 24.70 13.98 17.19
CA SER A 49 24.80 14.16 18.64
C SER A 49 23.43 14.43 19.31
N GLU A 50 22.55 15.15 18.63
CA GLU A 50 21.19 15.45 19.12
C GLU A 50 20.25 14.27 18.91
N ALA A 51 20.40 13.56 17.80
CA ALA A 51 19.73 12.28 17.56
C ALA A 51 20.04 11.25 18.66
N ARG A 52 21.33 11.11 19.02
CA ARG A 52 21.76 10.23 20.12
C ARG A 52 21.18 10.66 21.47
N LYS A 53 21.11 11.96 21.76
CA LYS A 53 20.46 12.47 22.99
C LYS A 53 18.96 12.14 23.00
N ALA A 54 18.27 12.31 21.88
CA ALA A 54 16.86 11.94 21.74
C ALA A 54 16.64 10.43 21.90
N ALA A 55 17.51 9.60 21.30
CA ALA A 55 17.44 8.15 21.42
C ALA A 55 17.76 7.65 22.84
N HIS A 56 18.73 8.25 23.52
CA HIS A 56 18.99 7.97 24.95
C HIS A 56 17.78 8.31 25.82
N LYS A 57 17.11 9.44 25.58
CA LYS A 57 15.86 9.81 26.26
C LYS A 57 14.76 8.77 26.02
N ARG A 58 14.63 8.25 24.79
CA ARG A 58 13.66 7.21 24.40
C ARG A 58 13.95 5.85 25.05
N LYS A 59 15.23 5.48 25.20
CA LYS A 59 15.64 4.24 25.90
C LYS A 59 15.38 4.32 27.41
N ALA A 60 15.45 5.52 28.00
CA ALA A 60 15.23 5.75 29.43
C ALA A 60 13.75 5.82 29.84
N SER A 61 12.81 5.96 28.90
CA SER A 61 11.36 6.04 29.20
C SER A 61 10.52 5.33 28.13
N PRO A 62 10.61 3.98 28.04
CA PRO A 62 9.74 3.21 27.16
C PRO A 62 8.29 3.36 27.64
N LEU A 63 7.39 3.79 26.75
CA LEU A 63 5.96 3.89 27.03
C LEU A 63 5.41 2.48 27.28
N LYS A 64 5.15 2.14 28.54
CA LYS A 64 4.37 0.96 28.91
C LYS A 64 2.89 1.30 28.75
N PHE A 65 2.18 0.54 27.93
CA PHE A 65 0.73 0.63 27.89
C PHE A 65 0.18 0.06 29.20
N ILE A 66 -0.42 0.91 30.03
CA ILE A 66 -1.00 0.47 31.31
C ILE A 66 -2.37 -0.11 31.01
N ASP A 67 -2.43 -1.44 31.01
CA ASP A 67 -3.66 -2.20 30.92
C ASP A 67 -4.40 -2.08 32.26
N LYS A 68 -5.48 -1.28 32.31
CA LYS A 68 -6.32 -1.20 33.52
C LYS A 68 -7.31 -2.38 33.52
N GLY A 69 -6.81 -3.56 33.88
CA GLY A 69 -7.65 -4.73 34.15
C GLY A 69 -8.37 -4.61 35.50
N PHE A 70 -9.70 -4.79 35.49
CA PHE A 70 -10.49 -5.08 36.70
C PHE A 70 -10.61 -6.61 36.90
N PRO A 71 -10.86 -7.09 38.14
CA PRO A 71 -10.48 -8.45 38.55
C PRO A 71 -11.38 -9.57 38.01
N THR A 72 -10.72 -10.69 37.75
CA THR A 72 -11.20 -12.01 37.36
C THR A 72 -11.99 -12.73 38.46
N GLU A 73 -13.11 -13.37 38.10
CA GLU A 73 -13.76 -14.54 38.73
C GLU A 73 -14.83 -15.01 37.71
N ALA A 74 -15.11 -16.27 37.34
CA ALA A 74 -14.72 -17.60 37.75
C ALA A 74 -14.97 -18.60 36.58
N ARG A 75 -14.43 -19.82 36.65
CA ARG A 75 -14.76 -21.00 35.81
C ARG A 75 -15.24 -22.12 36.76
N PRO A 76 -15.77 -23.27 36.27
CA PRO A 76 -16.49 -23.58 35.03
C PRO A 76 -17.75 -24.45 35.28
N ALA A 77 -18.53 -24.78 34.23
CA ALA A 77 -19.40 -25.96 34.27
C ALA A 77 -19.35 -26.72 32.93
N GLU A 78 -18.93 -27.98 33.01
CA GLU A 78 -18.95 -29.00 31.98
C GLU A 78 -20.38 -29.29 31.51
N LYS A 79 -20.54 -29.67 30.23
CA LYS A 79 -21.58 -30.64 29.82
C LYS A 79 -21.21 -31.42 28.56
N GLN A 80 -21.03 -32.71 28.82
CA GLN A 80 -21.07 -33.94 28.04
C GLN A 80 -21.70 -33.94 26.64
N ARG A 81 -21.08 -34.76 25.77
CA ARG A 81 -21.62 -35.33 24.52
C ARG A 81 -22.69 -36.39 24.80
N PRO A 82 -23.59 -36.62 23.83
CA PRO A 82 -23.72 -37.93 23.16
C PRO A 82 -23.70 -37.72 21.62
N GLY A 83 -23.36 -38.65 20.73
CA GLY A 83 -23.28 -40.11 20.79
C GLY A 83 -24.23 -40.70 19.73
N GLN A 84 -23.67 -41.15 18.59
CA GLN A 84 -24.26 -42.04 17.54
C GLN A 84 -25.52 -41.51 16.81
N GLU A 85 -25.88 -41.85 15.58
CA GLU A 85 -25.54 -42.92 14.64
C GLU A 85 -26.15 -42.57 13.26
N GLY A 86 -25.69 -43.22 12.19
CA GLY A 86 -26.56 -43.55 11.05
C GLY A 86 -26.21 -42.96 9.69
N SER A 87 -25.61 -43.83 8.85
CA SER A 87 -26.01 -44.13 7.45
C SER A 87 -26.21 -42.96 6.47
N GLY A 88 -25.61 -42.88 5.28
CA GLY A 88 -25.00 -43.89 4.43
C GLY A 88 -25.25 -43.48 2.97
N TRP A 89 -24.43 -44.02 2.05
CA TRP A 89 -24.68 -44.10 0.61
C TRP A 89 -24.53 -42.81 -0.23
N CYS A 90 -23.29 -42.60 -0.69
CA CYS A 90 -22.99 -41.92 -1.95
C CYS A 90 -23.16 -42.91 -3.11
N LEU A 91 -23.86 -42.51 -4.17
CA LEU A 91 -23.75 -43.09 -5.50
C LEU A 91 -23.41 -42.00 -6.50
N SER A 92 -22.52 -42.37 -7.41
CA SER A 92 -21.83 -41.57 -8.41
C SER A 92 -22.48 -41.71 -9.79
N SER A 93 -22.45 -40.65 -10.60
CA SER A 93 -22.40 -40.68 -12.09
C SER A 93 -22.07 -39.25 -12.57
N SER A 94 -20.88 -38.93 -13.09
CA SER A 94 -20.33 -39.16 -14.44
C SER A 94 -21.17 -38.63 -15.61
N ASP A 95 -20.59 -37.60 -16.25
CA ASP A 95 -20.29 -37.45 -17.69
C ASP A 95 -21.31 -36.95 -18.74
N GLU A 96 -20.87 -35.85 -19.36
CA GLU A 96 -20.82 -35.45 -20.79
C GLU A 96 -22.03 -34.85 -21.54
N GLU A 97 -21.66 -33.91 -22.43
CA GLU A 97 -22.42 -32.98 -23.31
C GLU A 97 -23.02 -33.70 -24.56
N PRO A 98 -23.39 -33.09 -25.74
CA PRO A 98 -23.48 -31.68 -26.21
C PRO A 98 -24.69 -31.31 -27.14
N GLU A 99 -24.71 -30.03 -27.62
CA GLU A 99 -25.35 -29.46 -28.84
C GLU A 99 -26.90 -29.55 -28.98
N ASP A 100 -27.68 -28.71 -29.69
CA ASP A 100 -27.47 -27.64 -30.68
C ASP A 100 -28.78 -26.79 -30.83
N GLN A 101 -28.66 -25.58 -31.43
CA GLN A 101 -29.63 -24.80 -32.25
C GLN A 101 -31.11 -24.59 -31.84
N GLU A 102 -31.58 -23.32 -31.83
CA GLU A 102 -32.39 -22.75 -32.93
C GLU A 102 -32.85 -21.29 -32.69
N LYS A 103 -33.09 -20.62 -33.82
CA LYS A 103 -33.46 -19.22 -34.03
C LYS A 103 -34.91 -18.94 -33.63
N GLN A 104 -35.21 -17.74 -33.15
CA GLN A 104 -36.47 -17.08 -33.52
C GLN A 104 -36.34 -15.55 -33.59
N VAL A 105 -36.81 -15.05 -34.73
CA VAL A 105 -36.94 -13.65 -35.12
C VAL A 105 -38.31 -13.16 -34.67
N HIS A 106 -38.40 -12.02 -34.00
CA HIS A 106 -39.63 -11.22 -34.02
C HIS A 106 -39.31 -9.73 -34.25
N LYS A 107 -40.01 -9.21 -35.26
CA LYS A 107 -39.97 -7.87 -35.83
C LYS A 107 -41.22 -7.16 -35.32
N VAL A 108 -41.11 -6.02 -34.64
CA VAL A 108 -42.23 -5.06 -34.50
C VAL A 108 -41.72 -3.61 -34.61
N THR A 109 -42.06 -3.07 -35.77
CA THR A 109 -42.47 -1.72 -36.18
C THR A 109 -42.31 -0.49 -35.26
N VAL A 110 -41.76 0.54 -35.92
CA VAL A 110 -41.61 1.97 -35.59
C VAL A 110 -42.96 2.70 -35.40
N LYS A 111 -42.97 3.70 -34.52
CA LYS A 111 -43.74 4.95 -34.71
C LYS A 111 -42.94 6.16 -34.19
N GLU A 112 -42.54 7.02 -35.13
CA GLU A 112 -42.21 8.42 -34.91
C GLU A 112 -43.50 9.23 -34.71
N GLU A 113 -43.45 10.31 -33.93
CA GLU A 113 -43.90 11.64 -34.40
C GLU A 113 -43.46 12.79 -33.45
N LYS A 114 -42.71 13.73 -34.05
CA LYS A 114 -42.80 15.21 -34.02
C LYS A 114 -42.67 16.03 -32.72
N ASN A 115 -41.53 16.72 -32.65
CA ASN A 115 -41.32 18.19 -32.56
C ASN A 115 -42.38 19.08 -31.88
N ASN A 116 -41.93 19.90 -30.92
CA ASN A 116 -42.11 21.37 -30.95
C ASN A 116 -41.21 22.09 -29.92
N VAL A 117 -40.44 23.06 -30.42
CA VAL A 117 -39.79 24.20 -29.73
C VAL A 117 -40.20 25.41 -30.61
N PRO A 118 -40.60 26.59 -30.08
CA PRO A 118 -39.61 27.69 -29.95
C PRO A 118 -39.92 28.83 -28.94
N LYS A 119 -38.86 29.44 -28.38
CA LYS A 119 -38.42 30.85 -28.62
C LYS A 119 -37.69 31.49 -27.43
N GLU A 120 -36.58 32.14 -27.76
CA GLU A 120 -35.81 33.10 -26.98
C GLU A 120 -36.38 34.53 -27.08
N HIS A 121 -36.17 35.40 -26.07
CA HIS A 121 -35.22 36.55 -26.11
C HIS A 121 -35.42 37.58 -24.95
N PRO A 122 -34.39 38.42 -24.62
CA PRO A 122 -34.23 39.32 -23.43
C PRO A 122 -34.66 40.79 -23.76
N PRO A 123 -34.28 41.93 -23.09
CA PRO A 123 -33.26 42.24 -22.05
C PRO A 123 -33.59 43.36 -20.99
N ASP A 124 -32.56 43.74 -20.20
CA ASP A 124 -32.14 45.11 -19.75
C ASP A 124 -32.01 45.52 -18.25
N PHE A 125 -30.76 45.91 -17.91
CA PHE A 125 -30.19 47.03 -17.11
C PHE A 125 -30.83 47.57 -15.81
N HIS A 126 -30.06 47.62 -14.70
CA HIS A 126 -29.38 48.83 -14.15
C HIS A 126 -28.76 48.66 -12.73
N GLN A 127 -27.47 49.00 -12.65
CA GLN A 127 -26.69 49.76 -11.65
C GLN A 127 -27.10 50.00 -10.16
N ASN A 128 -26.07 49.84 -9.31
CA ASN A 128 -25.67 50.64 -8.12
C ASN A 128 -26.59 50.77 -6.89
N ASN A 129 -26.08 50.32 -5.73
CA ASN A 129 -25.88 51.25 -4.61
C ASN A 129 -24.80 50.80 -3.59
N LYS A 130 -24.07 51.80 -3.08
CA LYS A 130 -22.97 51.72 -2.11
C LYS A 130 -23.49 51.79 -0.65
N LEU A 131 -22.63 51.26 0.25
CA LEU A 131 -22.35 51.69 1.63
C LEU A 131 -23.46 51.59 2.69
N THR A 132 -23.19 50.75 3.70
CA THR A 132 -22.96 51.20 5.10
C THR A 132 -22.14 50.17 5.84
N GLY A 133 -21.01 50.59 6.40
CA GLY A 133 -20.20 49.77 7.28
C GLY A 133 -20.74 49.74 8.70
N ASN A 134 -20.34 48.72 9.46
CA ASN A 134 -20.08 48.91 10.87
C ASN A 134 -18.93 48.00 11.31
N ARG A 135 -17.86 48.66 11.76
CA ARG A 135 -16.72 48.06 12.45
C ARG A 135 -17.17 47.66 13.86
N LYS A 136 -16.87 46.43 14.26
CA LYS A 136 -16.39 46.16 15.62
C LYS A 136 -15.20 45.22 15.51
N ALA A 137 -14.03 45.79 15.77
CA ALA A 137 -12.82 45.06 16.09
C ALA A 137 -12.91 44.66 17.56
N GLU A 138 -12.78 43.36 17.85
CA GLU A 138 -12.34 42.88 19.15
C GLU A 138 -11.25 41.85 18.88
N GLU A 139 -10.10 42.13 19.48
CA GLU A 139 -8.85 41.39 19.41
C GLU A 139 -9.01 39.98 19.97
N TRP A 140 -8.70 38.96 19.18
CA TRP A 140 -8.26 37.67 19.70
C TRP A 140 -6.83 37.43 19.21
N CYS A 141 -5.87 37.75 20.08
CA CYS A 141 -4.50 37.25 20.01
C CYS A 141 -4.54 35.72 20.19
N GLY A 142 -4.52 34.99 19.07
CA GLY A 142 -4.12 33.59 19.04
C GLY A 142 -2.71 33.50 18.47
N ALA A 143 -1.76 33.05 19.29
CA ALA A 143 -0.38 32.77 18.91
C ALA A 143 -0.30 31.88 17.64
N PRO A 144 0.79 31.95 16.84
CA PRO A 144 0.97 31.01 15.75
C PRO A 144 1.02 29.61 16.35
N SER A 145 0.10 28.73 15.97
CA SER A 145 0.13 27.34 16.41
C SER A 145 1.46 26.75 15.94
N GLU A 146 2.37 26.55 16.89
CA GLU A 146 3.63 25.83 16.68
C GLU A 146 3.31 24.52 15.97
N GLY A 147 3.95 24.31 14.82
CA GLY A 147 3.77 23.10 14.03
C GLY A 147 4.05 21.89 14.90
N GLN A 148 3.04 21.04 15.07
CA GLN A 148 3.16 19.80 15.81
C GLN A 148 4.31 18.98 15.21
N ASP A 149 5.36 18.78 15.99
CA ASP A 149 6.60 18.25 15.46
C ASP A 149 6.35 16.81 14.98
N THR A 150 6.98 16.43 13.87
CA THR A 150 6.78 15.10 13.24
C THR A 150 7.05 13.97 14.27
N TRP A 151 7.83 14.29 15.30
CA TRP A 151 8.22 13.43 16.41
C TRP A 151 7.16 13.23 17.48
N ASP A 152 6.28 14.20 17.72
CA ASP A 152 5.19 14.07 18.70
C ASP A 152 4.16 13.04 18.24
N LEU A 153 4.03 12.84 16.93
CA LEU A 153 3.16 11.84 16.32
C LEU A 153 3.69 10.41 16.49
N LEU A 154 5.01 10.22 16.58
CA LEU A 154 5.64 8.92 16.86
C LEU A 154 5.64 8.57 18.36
N ASN A 155 5.49 9.57 19.23
CA ASN A 155 5.59 9.44 20.69
C ASN A 155 4.23 9.43 21.42
N GLY A 156 3.11 9.24 20.72
CA GLY A 156 1.80 9.01 21.35
C GLY A 156 0.60 9.61 20.62
N GLY A 157 0.81 10.49 19.65
CA GLY A 157 -0.29 11.11 18.90
C GLY A 157 -1.02 10.18 17.93
N ASN A 158 -0.37 9.10 17.47
CA ASN A 158 -0.93 8.12 16.53
C ASN A 158 -0.62 6.68 16.99
N PRO A 159 -1.51 6.02 17.75
CA PRO A 159 -1.26 4.68 18.29
C PRO A 159 -1.12 3.61 17.19
N PHE A 160 -1.71 3.85 16.01
CA PHE A 160 -1.64 2.93 14.86
C PHE A 160 -0.34 3.05 14.08
N ARG A 161 0.39 4.17 14.21
CA ARG A 161 1.61 4.46 13.42
C ARG A 161 1.40 4.31 11.91
N PHE A 162 0.19 4.59 11.45
CA PHE A 162 -0.17 4.67 10.04
C PHE A 162 -0.13 6.12 9.59
N PHE A 163 0.62 6.39 8.53
CA PHE A 163 0.88 7.73 8.01
C PHE A 163 0.63 7.77 6.50
N LEU A 164 0.39 8.97 5.98
CA LEU A 164 0.37 9.25 4.55
C LEU A 164 1.66 9.96 4.13
N THR A 165 1.99 9.87 2.84
CA THR A 165 3.08 10.68 2.29
C THR A 165 2.73 12.16 2.24
N LYS A 166 3.78 13.01 2.31
CA LYS A 166 3.64 14.42 1.96
C LYS A 166 3.25 14.55 0.50
N VAL A 167 2.35 15.49 0.19
CA VAL A 167 1.85 15.77 -1.15
C VAL A 167 2.14 17.23 -1.48
N ARG A 168 2.79 17.49 -2.61
CA ARG A 168 3.07 18.85 -3.06
C ARG A 168 1.84 19.47 -3.75
N GLY A 169 1.51 20.72 -3.41
CA GLY A 169 0.43 21.45 -4.06
C GLY A 169 -0.92 21.36 -3.36
N ILE A 170 -0.98 20.76 -2.16
CA ILE A 170 -2.14 20.83 -1.26
C ILE A 170 -1.84 21.74 -0.07
N GLU A 171 -2.87 22.13 0.69
CA GLU A 171 -2.67 22.96 1.89
C GLU A 171 -1.75 22.29 2.92
N GLN A 172 -0.93 23.09 3.60
CA GLN A 172 0.05 22.59 4.56
C GLN A 172 -0.59 21.86 5.75
N SER A 173 -1.82 22.22 6.11
CA SER A 173 -2.65 21.55 7.12
C SER A 173 -2.81 20.05 6.84
N TYR A 174 -3.01 19.66 5.57
CA TYR A 174 -3.14 18.26 5.15
C TYR A 174 -1.83 17.48 5.11
N ASN A 175 -0.70 18.20 5.10
CA ASN A 175 0.64 17.63 5.26
C ASN A 175 1.10 17.59 6.73
N SER A 176 0.33 18.17 7.67
CA SER A 176 0.61 18.08 9.09
C SER A 176 0.51 16.62 9.53
N GLY A 177 1.65 16.04 9.90
CA GLY A 177 1.79 14.63 10.23
C GLY A 177 1.89 13.64 9.07
N ALA A 178 2.02 14.14 7.84
CA ALA A 178 2.44 13.33 6.70
C ALA A 178 3.98 13.21 6.65
N LEU A 179 4.49 12.14 6.04
CA LEU A 179 5.92 11.83 6.00
C LEU A 179 6.47 11.84 4.57
N HIS A 180 7.63 12.45 4.37
CA HIS A 180 8.47 12.22 3.20
C HIS A 180 9.53 11.17 3.54
N ILE A 181 10.11 10.52 2.52
CA ILE A 181 11.17 9.52 2.71
C ILE A 181 12.37 10.08 3.49
N LYS A 182 12.70 11.37 3.28
CA LYS A 182 13.74 12.08 4.04
C LYS A 182 13.44 12.17 5.53
N ASP A 183 12.16 12.26 5.93
CA ASP A 183 11.79 12.28 7.33
C ASP A 183 12.06 10.90 7.95
N ILE A 184 11.71 9.81 7.24
CA ILE A 184 11.93 8.41 7.67
C ILE A 184 13.42 8.09 7.82
N LEU A 185 14.25 8.56 6.88
CA LEU A 185 15.70 8.32 6.86
C LEU A 185 16.49 9.33 7.70
N SER A 186 15.81 10.26 8.36
CA SER A 186 16.42 11.30 9.19
C SER A 186 17.24 10.69 10.34
N PRO A 187 18.36 11.30 10.77
CA PRO A 187 19.10 10.89 11.97
C PRO A 187 18.22 10.83 13.22
N LEU A 188 17.13 11.60 13.24
CA LEU A 188 16.17 11.61 14.34
C LEU A 188 15.38 10.28 14.49
N PHE A 189 15.33 9.42 13.46
CA PHE A 189 14.77 8.06 13.56
C PHE A 189 15.73 7.05 14.20
N GLY A 190 17.04 7.35 14.17
CA GLY A 190 18.14 6.55 14.71
C GLY A 190 19.44 6.79 13.95
N THR A 191 20.56 6.39 14.55
CA THR A 191 21.89 6.52 13.93
C THR A 191 22.14 5.33 12.99
N LEU A 192 21.98 5.53 11.68
CA LEU A 192 21.94 4.42 10.71
C LEU A 192 23.28 3.68 10.60
N VAL A 193 23.20 2.35 10.71
CA VAL A 193 24.31 1.41 10.52
C VAL A 193 24.22 0.75 9.14
N SER A 194 23.05 0.24 8.77
CA SER A 194 22.80 -0.45 7.49
C SER A 194 21.31 -0.38 7.15
N SER A 195 20.96 -0.49 5.86
CA SER A 195 19.57 -0.54 5.42
C SER A 195 19.32 -1.54 4.29
N ALA A 196 18.12 -2.10 4.25
CA ALA A 196 17.61 -2.85 3.10
C ALA A 196 16.33 -2.22 2.57
N GLN A 197 16.24 -2.08 1.25
CA GLN A 197 15.16 -1.45 0.51
C GLN A 197 14.54 -2.48 -0.45
N PHE A 198 13.35 -2.96 -0.10
CA PHE A 198 12.55 -3.86 -0.92
C PHE A 198 11.64 -3.01 -1.78
N ASN A 199 11.73 -3.12 -3.11
CA ASN A 199 10.84 -2.36 -3.98
C ASN A 199 10.65 -2.98 -5.37
N TYR A 200 9.71 -2.42 -6.12
CA TYR A 200 9.47 -2.73 -7.54
C TYR A 200 10.30 -1.81 -8.44
N CYS A 201 10.04 -0.50 -8.40
CA CYS A 201 10.74 0.49 -9.23
C CYS A 201 11.65 1.38 -8.36
N ILE A 202 12.89 1.58 -8.81
CA ILE A 202 13.95 2.22 -8.05
C ILE A 202 14.79 3.11 -8.97
N ASP A 203 14.87 4.39 -8.62
CA ASP A 203 15.92 5.31 -9.09
C ASP A 203 16.99 5.37 -8.00
N VAL A 204 18.16 4.77 -8.28
CA VAL A 204 19.24 4.64 -7.30
C VAL A 204 19.82 5.99 -6.92
N GLU A 205 20.00 6.88 -7.88
CA GLU A 205 20.58 8.20 -7.64
C GLU A 205 19.62 9.06 -6.79
N TRP A 206 18.34 9.07 -7.14
CA TRP A 206 17.33 9.73 -6.34
C TRP A 206 17.28 9.15 -4.92
N LEU A 207 17.28 7.82 -4.77
CA LEU A 207 17.23 7.14 -3.48
C LEU A 207 18.39 7.56 -2.58
N VAL A 208 19.63 7.51 -3.07
CA VAL A 208 20.82 7.90 -2.29
C VAL A 208 20.73 9.35 -1.82
N ARG A 209 20.17 10.25 -2.64
CA ARG A 209 19.96 11.67 -2.27
C ARG A 209 18.93 11.85 -1.14
N GLN A 210 18.08 10.86 -0.87
CA GLN A 210 17.12 10.89 0.24
C GLN A 210 17.79 10.58 1.59
N TYR A 211 18.90 9.84 1.59
CA TYR A 211 19.68 9.61 2.80
C TYR A 211 20.41 10.91 3.22
N PRO A 212 20.48 11.20 4.53
CA PRO A 212 21.36 12.21 5.09
C PRO A 212 22.82 11.98 4.67
N GLN A 213 23.60 13.04 4.53
CA GLN A 213 24.96 12.98 3.99
C GLN A 213 25.86 12.00 4.78
N GLU A 214 25.72 11.97 6.09
CA GLU A 214 26.40 11.09 7.04
C GLU A 214 26.03 9.60 6.87
N PHE A 215 24.89 9.30 6.26
CA PHE A 215 24.38 7.95 6.06
C PHE A 215 24.53 7.42 4.63
N ARG A 216 24.83 8.29 3.64
CA ARG A 216 24.90 7.91 2.21
C ARG A 216 25.91 6.81 1.87
N LYS A 217 26.96 6.65 2.69
CA LYS A 217 27.99 5.62 2.51
C LYS A 217 27.76 4.36 3.35
N LYS A 218 26.68 4.30 4.14
CA LYS A 218 26.35 3.11 4.93
C LYS A 218 25.89 1.98 3.99
N PRO A 219 26.11 0.70 4.33
CA PRO A 219 25.65 -0.41 3.51
C PRO A 219 24.16 -0.31 3.18
N LEU A 220 23.83 -0.46 1.90
CA LEU A 220 22.48 -0.43 1.38
C LEU A 220 22.24 -1.68 0.54
N LEU A 221 21.31 -2.53 0.96
CA LEU A 221 20.82 -3.65 0.17
C LEU A 221 19.57 -3.25 -0.62
N ILE A 222 19.60 -3.42 -1.94
CA ILE A 222 18.42 -3.26 -2.81
C ILE A 222 17.85 -4.63 -3.15
N VAL A 223 16.61 -4.89 -2.75
CA VAL A 223 15.88 -6.13 -3.06
C VAL A 223 14.86 -5.86 -4.16
N HIS A 224 15.02 -6.53 -5.30
CA HIS A 224 14.28 -6.22 -6.53
C HIS A 224 13.86 -7.48 -7.31
N GLY A 225 12.89 -7.33 -8.21
CA GLY A 225 12.43 -8.40 -9.11
C GLY A 225 12.97 -8.32 -10.56
N GLU A 226 13.73 -7.28 -10.89
CA GLU A 226 14.20 -7.02 -12.27
C GLU A 226 14.98 -8.19 -12.89
N LYS A 227 14.86 -8.34 -14.22
CA LYS A 227 15.48 -9.41 -15.01
C LYS A 227 16.05 -8.83 -16.30
N ARG A 228 17.07 -9.49 -16.87
CA ARG A 228 17.63 -9.15 -18.20
C ARG A 228 18.06 -7.67 -18.27
N GLU A 229 17.57 -6.91 -19.25
CA GLU A 229 17.95 -5.53 -19.54
C GLU A 229 17.64 -4.58 -18.36
N SER A 230 16.43 -4.67 -17.79
CA SER A 230 16.07 -3.82 -16.63
C SER A 230 16.93 -4.10 -15.39
N LYS A 231 17.41 -5.34 -15.22
CA LYS A 231 18.42 -5.64 -14.20
C LYS A 231 19.75 -4.98 -14.53
N ALA A 232 20.20 -5.05 -15.78
CA ALA A 232 21.46 -4.43 -16.20
C ALA A 232 21.43 -2.91 -16.00
N GLU A 233 20.30 -2.26 -16.29
CA GLU A 233 20.07 -0.83 -16.06
C GLU A 233 20.13 -0.48 -14.58
N LEU A 234 19.42 -1.22 -13.72
CA LEU A 234 19.45 -1.03 -12.27
C LEU A 234 20.88 -1.15 -11.71
N LEU A 235 21.64 -2.17 -12.15
CA LEU A 235 23.03 -2.35 -11.74
C LEU A 235 23.93 -1.21 -12.27
N ALA A 236 23.66 -0.71 -13.48
CA ALA A 236 24.41 0.41 -14.05
C ALA A 236 24.21 1.71 -13.25
N GLN A 237 22.99 1.99 -12.79
CA GLN A 237 22.69 3.17 -11.95
C GLN A 237 23.46 3.14 -10.62
N ALA A 238 23.76 1.96 -10.08
CA ALA A 238 24.47 1.81 -8.82
C ALA A 238 26.00 1.77 -8.92
N ARG A 239 26.58 1.72 -10.14
CA ARG A 239 28.05 1.70 -10.34
C ARG A 239 28.82 2.78 -9.56
N PRO A 240 28.32 4.02 -9.40
CA PRO A 240 29.02 5.05 -8.62
C PRO A 240 29.02 4.82 -7.10
N TYR A 241 28.32 3.81 -6.58
CA TYR A 241 28.08 3.61 -5.16
C TYR A 241 28.54 2.23 -4.70
N GLU A 242 29.77 2.16 -4.20
CA GLU A 242 30.40 0.89 -3.75
C GLU A 242 29.70 0.24 -2.55
N ASN A 243 28.93 1.00 -1.78
CA ASN A 243 28.20 0.52 -0.60
C ASN A 243 26.84 -0.11 -0.92
N ILE A 244 26.44 -0.19 -2.19
CA ILE A 244 25.15 -0.72 -2.62
C ILE A 244 25.31 -2.18 -3.09
N ASN A 245 24.58 -3.08 -2.43
CA ASN A 245 24.47 -4.48 -2.80
C ASN A 245 23.06 -4.80 -3.29
N PHE A 246 22.92 -5.89 -4.04
CA PHE A 246 21.64 -6.29 -4.63
C PHE A 246 21.23 -7.70 -4.20
N CYS A 247 19.93 -7.90 -4.01
CA CYS A 247 19.30 -9.20 -3.87
C CYS A 247 18.16 -9.32 -4.89
N GLN A 248 18.36 -10.15 -5.91
CA GLN A 248 17.33 -10.43 -6.90
C GLN A 248 16.35 -11.49 -6.37
N ALA A 249 15.10 -11.10 -6.16
CA ALA A 249 14.03 -12.01 -5.75
C ALA A 249 13.70 -13.01 -6.88
N LYS A 250 13.54 -14.29 -6.53
CA LYS A 250 13.24 -15.35 -7.50
C LYS A 250 11.77 -15.29 -7.93
N LEU A 251 11.54 -15.07 -9.22
CA LEU A 251 10.20 -15.01 -9.82
C LEU A 251 10.05 -16.15 -10.84
N ASP A 252 10.00 -17.38 -10.32
CA ASP A 252 10.02 -18.60 -11.14
C ASP A 252 8.65 -18.90 -11.78
N ILE A 253 7.58 -18.32 -11.24
CA ILE A 253 6.23 -18.40 -11.82
C ILE A 253 6.05 -17.22 -12.78
N ALA A 254 5.65 -17.51 -14.02
CA ALA A 254 5.43 -16.49 -15.05
C ALA A 254 4.43 -15.41 -14.60
N PHE A 255 4.67 -14.18 -15.06
CA PHE A 255 3.88 -12.99 -14.72
C PHE A 255 3.87 -12.64 -13.23
N GLY A 256 4.84 -13.16 -12.46
CA GLY A 256 5.11 -12.72 -11.10
C GLY A 256 5.86 -11.39 -11.05
N THR A 257 5.63 -10.62 -9.98
CA THR A 257 6.31 -9.34 -9.71
C THR A 257 6.85 -9.31 -8.29
N HIS A 258 8.00 -8.67 -8.07
CA HIS A 258 8.42 -8.29 -6.72
C HIS A 258 7.82 -6.92 -6.40
N HIS A 259 6.71 -6.91 -5.67
CA HIS A 259 5.90 -5.71 -5.51
C HIS A 259 5.88 -5.17 -4.07
N THR A 260 6.46 -5.93 -3.13
CA THR A 260 6.75 -5.52 -1.75
C THR A 260 7.54 -4.24 -1.67
N LYS A 261 7.15 -3.40 -0.71
CA LYS A 261 7.71 -2.07 -0.44
C LYS A 261 7.99 -1.96 1.05
N MET A 262 9.24 -2.22 1.41
CA MET A 262 9.66 -2.35 2.80
C MET A 262 11.06 -1.78 3.00
N MET A 263 11.26 -1.10 4.12
CA MET A 263 12.57 -0.70 4.60
C MET A 263 12.91 -1.49 5.87
N LEU A 264 14.07 -2.12 5.90
CA LEU A 264 14.70 -2.57 7.14
C LEU A 264 15.82 -1.60 7.48
N LEU A 265 15.73 -0.97 8.65
CA LEU A 265 16.64 0.11 9.04
C LEU A 265 17.32 -0.29 10.34
N LEU A 266 18.58 -0.68 10.25
CA LEU A 266 19.41 -1.05 11.40
C LEU A 266 20.15 0.19 11.88
N TYR A 267 20.00 0.50 13.16
CA TYR A 267 20.61 1.63 13.84
C TYR A 267 21.56 1.17 14.95
N GLU A 268 22.38 2.10 15.47
CA GLU A 268 23.14 1.87 16.70
C GLU A 268 22.19 1.56 17.88
N GLU A 269 21.01 2.17 17.89
CA GLU A 269 20.05 2.10 19.01
C GLU A 269 19.05 0.95 18.90
N GLY A 270 18.94 0.30 17.74
CA GLY A 270 17.99 -0.79 17.51
C GLY A 270 17.65 -0.99 16.03
N LEU A 271 16.51 -1.63 15.77
CA LEU A 271 16.00 -1.95 14.43
C LEU A 271 14.64 -1.29 14.21
N ARG A 272 14.35 -0.89 12.97
CA ARG A 272 13.00 -0.46 12.57
C ARG A 272 12.61 -1.12 11.26
N VAL A 273 11.33 -1.44 11.16
CA VAL A 273 10.68 -1.94 9.96
C VAL A 273 9.67 -0.88 9.49
N VAL A 274 9.72 -0.56 8.20
CA VAL A 274 8.76 0.33 7.55
C VAL A 274 8.12 -0.44 6.41
N ILE A 275 6.80 -0.59 6.40
CA ILE A 275 6.05 -1.21 5.28
C ILE A 275 5.19 -0.11 4.67
N HIS A 276 5.35 0.13 3.36
CA HIS A 276 4.74 1.28 2.68
C HIS A 276 4.24 0.93 1.28
N THR A 277 3.71 1.90 0.54
CA THR A 277 3.14 1.66 -0.82
C THR A 277 3.87 2.37 -1.95
N SER A 278 4.83 3.26 -1.64
CA SER A 278 5.60 4.02 -2.64
C SER A 278 6.75 3.23 -3.27
N ASN A 279 6.92 3.38 -4.58
CA ASN A 279 8.18 3.10 -5.26
C ASN A 279 9.29 4.05 -4.81
N LEU A 280 10.56 3.72 -5.08
CA LEU A 280 11.71 4.55 -4.72
C LEU A 280 12.12 5.43 -5.90
N ILE A 281 11.17 6.25 -6.35
CA ILE A 281 11.31 7.26 -7.40
C ILE A 281 10.64 8.56 -6.94
N SER A 282 11.00 9.69 -7.54
CA SER A 282 10.51 11.00 -7.11
C SER A 282 9.00 11.14 -7.19
N GLU A 283 8.41 10.65 -8.27
CA GLU A 283 7.00 10.77 -8.64
C GLU A 283 6.09 10.15 -7.57
N ASP A 284 6.49 9.00 -7.03
CA ASP A 284 5.72 8.26 -6.03
C ASP A 284 5.68 8.93 -4.66
N TRP A 285 6.56 9.91 -4.40
CA TRP A 285 6.60 10.72 -3.17
C TRP A 285 6.23 12.18 -3.43
N HIS A 286 5.77 12.52 -4.63
CA HIS A 286 5.50 13.89 -5.04
C HIS A 286 4.05 14.31 -4.81
N GLN A 287 3.14 13.72 -5.58
CA GLN A 287 1.74 14.16 -5.68
C GLN A 287 0.72 13.02 -5.57
N LYS A 288 1.17 11.85 -5.10
CA LYS A 288 0.35 10.65 -4.92
C LYS A 288 -0.07 10.45 -3.47
N THR A 289 -1.21 9.82 -3.28
CA THR A 289 -1.62 9.30 -1.97
C THR A 289 -0.99 7.93 -1.75
N GLN A 290 -0.08 7.85 -0.77
CA GLN A 290 0.61 6.62 -0.38
C GLN A 290 0.43 6.38 1.12
N GLY A 291 0.48 5.11 1.54
CA GLY A 291 0.41 4.69 2.94
C GLY A 291 1.76 4.22 3.46
N ILE A 292 2.02 4.49 4.74
CA ILE A 292 3.23 4.09 5.45
C ILE A 292 2.82 3.56 6.83
N TRP A 293 3.27 2.36 7.17
CA TRP A 293 3.32 1.89 8.55
C TRP A 293 4.76 1.90 9.05
N ILE A 294 4.97 2.44 10.25
CA ILE A 294 6.27 2.52 10.89
C ILE A 294 6.24 1.75 12.20
N SER A 295 7.16 0.79 12.35
CA SER A 295 7.28 0.04 13.59
C SER A 295 7.74 0.90 14.79
N PRO A 296 7.58 0.41 16.02
CA PRO A 296 8.43 0.79 17.15
C PRO A 296 9.93 0.73 16.82
N LEU A 297 10.74 1.41 17.64
CA LEU A 297 12.17 1.15 17.64
C LEU A 297 12.38 -0.14 18.44
N TYR A 298 12.81 -1.19 17.77
CA TYR A 298 13.06 -2.49 18.38
C TYR A 298 14.44 -2.49 19.02
N PRO A 299 14.58 -2.62 20.35
CA PRO A 299 15.88 -2.69 21.00
C PRO A 299 16.56 -4.04 20.71
N ARG A 300 17.88 -4.09 20.86
CA ARG A 300 18.60 -5.37 20.86
C ARG A 300 18.25 -6.19 22.10
N LEU A 301 18.10 -7.50 21.91
CA LEU A 301 17.95 -8.46 22.98
C LEU A 301 19.28 -8.64 23.75
N PRO A 302 19.22 -9.06 25.03
CA PRO A 302 20.40 -9.47 25.77
C PRO A 302 21.13 -10.64 25.08
N GLN A 303 22.45 -10.72 25.24
CA GLN A 303 23.22 -11.87 24.75
C GLN A 303 22.72 -13.17 25.38
N GLY A 304 22.61 -14.23 24.56
CA GLY A 304 22.13 -15.55 25.01
C GLY A 304 20.61 -15.68 25.11
N ALA A 305 19.84 -14.69 24.62
CA ALA A 305 18.39 -14.80 24.51
C ALA A 305 17.98 -16.01 23.64
N THR A 306 16.85 -16.64 23.99
CA THR A 306 16.32 -17.78 23.22
C THR A 306 15.81 -17.33 21.85
N GLY A 307 15.74 -18.27 20.89
CA GLY A 307 15.26 -17.95 19.54
C GLY A 307 13.81 -17.44 19.46
N SER A 308 13.00 -17.67 20.49
CA SER A 308 11.62 -17.16 20.62
C SER A 308 11.51 -15.83 21.37
N ALA A 309 12.62 -15.31 21.91
CA ALA A 309 12.60 -14.06 22.67
C ALA A 309 12.23 -12.86 21.77
N GLY A 310 11.53 -11.90 22.36
CA GLY A 310 11.13 -10.68 21.67
C GLY A 310 10.07 -10.88 20.59
N GLU A 311 9.24 -11.92 20.71
CA GLU A 311 8.06 -12.10 19.87
C GLU A 311 6.88 -11.26 20.39
N SER A 312 6.05 -10.80 19.47
CA SER A 312 4.82 -10.04 19.72
C SER A 312 3.59 -10.96 19.84
N GLU A 313 2.52 -10.47 20.46
CA GLU A 313 1.22 -11.17 20.49
C GLU A 313 0.66 -11.46 19.09
N THR A 314 1.11 -10.72 18.07
CA THR A 314 0.69 -10.88 16.68
C THR A 314 1.57 -11.82 15.86
N ASN A 315 2.58 -12.45 16.48
CA ASN A 315 3.61 -13.28 15.82
C ASN A 315 4.39 -12.57 14.71
N PHE A 316 4.46 -11.23 14.74
CA PHE A 316 5.06 -10.44 13.68
C PHE A 316 6.53 -10.79 13.43
N LYS A 317 7.33 -11.11 14.48
CA LYS A 317 8.75 -11.42 14.32
C LYS A 317 8.93 -12.71 13.52
N SER A 318 8.25 -13.78 13.93
CA SER A 318 8.27 -15.08 13.26
C SER A 318 7.72 -15.01 11.83
N ASP A 319 6.65 -14.25 11.63
CA ASP A 319 6.06 -14.05 10.29
C ASP A 319 7.02 -13.29 9.37
N LEU A 320 7.69 -12.24 9.86
CA LEU A 320 8.66 -11.47 9.08
C LEU A 320 9.89 -12.33 8.72
N ILE A 321 10.39 -13.11 9.66
CA ILE A 321 11.48 -14.07 9.40
C ILE A 321 11.04 -15.09 8.34
N SER A 322 9.83 -15.64 8.45
CA SER A 322 9.27 -16.59 7.48
C SER A 322 9.14 -15.97 6.09
N TYR A 323 8.74 -14.70 6.02
CA TYR A 323 8.64 -13.94 4.78
C TYR A 323 10.00 -13.76 4.10
N LEU A 324 11.03 -13.34 4.86
CA LEU A 324 12.39 -13.18 4.34
C LEU A 324 13.02 -14.52 3.96
N ALA A 325 12.77 -15.57 4.72
CA ALA A 325 13.28 -16.91 4.44
C ALA A 325 12.77 -17.47 3.09
N ALA A 326 11.56 -17.10 2.68
CA ALA A 326 10.97 -17.51 1.41
C ALA A 326 11.73 -17.01 0.16
N TYR A 327 12.61 -16.01 0.30
CA TYR A 327 13.50 -15.58 -0.79
C TYR A 327 14.65 -16.57 -1.05
N ASN A 328 14.99 -17.40 -0.06
CA ASN A 328 16.13 -18.33 -0.10
C ASN A 328 17.42 -17.63 -0.58
N SER A 329 17.75 -16.50 0.08
CA SER A 329 18.87 -15.62 -0.24
C SER A 329 19.83 -15.50 0.95
N PRO A 330 21.15 -15.78 0.79
CA PRO A 330 22.13 -15.60 1.85
C PRO A 330 22.20 -14.17 2.38
N THR A 331 22.07 -13.17 1.52
CA THR A 331 22.10 -11.76 1.94
C THR A 331 20.90 -11.39 2.82
N LEU A 332 19.74 -12.03 2.60
CA LEU A 332 18.58 -11.84 3.47
C LEU A 332 18.67 -12.67 4.76
N LYS A 333 19.49 -13.72 4.79
CA LYS A 333 19.79 -14.45 6.02
C LYS A 333 20.49 -13.55 7.05
N GLU A 334 21.39 -12.67 6.61
CA GLU A 334 22.01 -11.67 7.51
C GLU A 334 20.95 -10.73 8.14
N TRP A 335 19.93 -10.34 7.37
CA TRP A 335 18.82 -9.52 7.90
C TRP A 335 17.92 -10.32 8.84
N ILE A 336 17.69 -11.60 8.56
CA ILE A 336 16.99 -12.52 9.49
C ILE A 336 17.75 -12.59 10.82
N ASP A 337 19.08 -12.72 10.80
CA ASP A 337 19.90 -12.79 11.99
C ASP A 337 19.84 -11.49 12.80
N ASN A 338 19.92 -10.34 12.12
CA ASN A 338 19.66 -9.06 12.76
C ASN A 338 18.27 -9.01 13.39
N ILE A 339 17.20 -9.45 12.72
CA ILE A 339 15.85 -9.47 13.31
C ILE A 339 15.76 -10.41 14.52
N GLN A 340 16.42 -11.56 14.47
CA GLN A 340 16.47 -12.51 15.59
C GLN A 340 17.09 -11.89 16.84
N GLU A 341 18.11 -11.04 16.68
CA GLU A 341 18.78 -10.32 17.76
C GLU A 341 17.99 -9.15 18.36
N HIS A 342 16.82 -8.78 17.81
CA HIS A 342 16.03 -7.65 18.29
C HIS A 342 14.70 -8.07 18.92
N ASP A 343 14.22 -7.25 19.84
CA ASP A 343 12.94 -7.41 20.52
C ASP A 343 11.84 -6.69 19.74
N LEU A 344 10.94 -7.47 19.14
CA LEU A 344 9.81 -7.01 18.33
C LEU A 344 8.48 -7.12 19.11
N SER A 345 8.51 -7.39 20.41
CA SER A 345 7.32 -7.69 21.23
C SER A 345 6.24 -6.60 21.23
N GLU A 346 6.64 -5.33 21.11
CA GLU A 346 5.74 -4.17 21.05
C GLU A 346 4.92 -4.05 19.74
N THR A 347 5.08 -4.99 18.81
CA THR A 347 4.33 -4.96 17.55
C THR A 347 2.86 -5.33 17.75
N ARG A 348 1.95 -4.46 17.31
CA ARG A 348 0.49 -4.64 17.44
C ARG A 348 -0.24 -4.89 16.12
N VAL A 349 0.50 -5.09 15.04
CA VAL A 349 -0.07 -5.39 13.71
C VAL A 349 0.30 -6.81 13.30
N TYR A 350 -0.56 -7.45 12.51
CA TYR A 350 -0.27 -8.76 11.93
C TYR A 350 0.38 -8.58 10.56
N LEU A 351 1.41 -9.36 10.28
CA LEU A 351 2.03 -9.35 8.96
C LEU A 351 1.18 -10.17 7.98
N LEU A 352 0.93 -9.61 6.80
CA LEU A 352 0.26 -10.28 5.70
C LEU A 352 1.15 -10.20 4.47
N GLY A 353 1.79 -11.32 4.15
CA GLY A 353 2.66 -11.46 2.98
C GLY A 353 2.05 -12.31 1.88
N SER A 354 2.60 -12.14 0.68
CA SER A 354 2.49 -13.09 -0.42
C SER A 354 3.90 -13.41 -0.90
N THR A 355 4.16 -14.69 -1.18
CA THR A 355 5.40 -15.14 -1.80
C THR A 355 5.06 -16.05 -2.99
N PRO A 356 5.83 -16.03 -4.09
CA PRO A 356 5.54 -16.89 -5.24
C PRO A 356 5.65 -18.37 -4.88
N GLY A 357 4.62 -19.14 -5.22
CA GLY A 357 4.61 -20.57 -4.92
C GLY A 357 3.27 -21.24 -5.15
N ARG A 358 3.27 -22.55 -4.92
CA ARG A 358 2.07 -23.40 -4.90
C ARG A 358 1.99 -24.09 -3.55
N TYR A 359 1.08 -23.63 -2.71
CA TYR A 359 0.98 -24.06 -1.32
C TYR A 359 -0.16 -25.07 -1.15
N GLN A 360 0.06 -26.09 -0.32
CA GLN A 360 -0.90 -27.17 -0.07
C GLN A 360 -1.03 -27.42 1.44
N GLY A 361 -2.08 -28.13 1.86
CA GLY A 361 -2.30 -28.44 3.28
C GLY A 361 -2.35 -27.18 4.15
N ILE A 362 -1.65 -27.22 5.29
CA ILE A 362 -1.53 -26.10 6.23
C ILE A 362 -0.82 -24.88 5.64
N ASP A 363 0.05 -25.09 4.64
CA ASP A 363 0.84 -24.00 4.04
C ASP A 363 -0.01 -23.05 3.19
N LYS A 364 -1.22 -23.47 2.81
CA LYS A 364 -2.19 -22.59 2.13
C LYS A 364 -2.50 -21.33 2.92
N GLU A 365 -2.55 -21.43 4.25
CA GLU A 365 -2.90 -20.30 5.13
C GLU A 365 -1.67 -19.45 5.53
N LYS A 366 -0.48 -19.70 4.95
CA LYS A 366 0.73 -18.89 5.22
C LYS A 366 0.71 -17.56 4.46
N TRP A 367 0.08 -17.50 3.29
CA TRP A 367 0.21 -16.37 2.37
C TRP A 367 -1.13 -15.91 1.77
N GLY A 368 -1.13 -14.70 1.21
CA GLY A 368 -2.21 -14.19 0.39
C GLY A 368 -3.57 -14.12 1.08
N HIS A 369 -4.65 -14.33 0.32
CA HIS A 369 -6.01 -14.14 0.84
C HIS A 369 -6.40 -15.22 1.87
N LEU A 370 -5.74 -16.38 1.87
CA LEU A 370 -5.96 -17.42 2.89
C LEU A 370 -5.24 -17.12 4.21
N ARG A 371 -4.09 -16.42 4.17
CA ARG A 371 -3.50 -15.84 5.39
C ARG A 371 -4.45 -14.84 6.04
N LEU A 372 -5.03 -13.94 5.25
CA LEU A 372 -6.03 -12.99 5.75
C LEU A 372 -7.22 -13.71 6.37
N ARG A 373 -7.77 -14.72 5.67
CA ARG A 373 -8.87 -15.55 6.18
C ARG A 373 -8.57 -16.14 7.55
N LYS A 374 -7.37 -16.73 7.71
CA LYS A 374 -6.91 -17.30 8.98
C LYS A 374 -6.85 -16.24 10.09
N LEU A 375 -6.20 -15.10 9.82
CA LEU A 375 -6.05 -14.02 10.78
C LEU A 375 -7.40 -13.43 11.22
N LEU A 376 -8.34 -13.26 10.29
CA LEU A 376 -9.68 -12.77 10.60
C LEU A 376 -10.48 -13.77 11.42
N ARG A 377 -10.34 -15.08 11.16
CA ARG A 377 -10.98 -16.15 11.94
C ARG A 377 -10.44 -16.23 13.36
N GLU A 378 -9.14 -16.00 13.54
CA GLU A 378 -8.47 -16.10 14.85
C GLU A 378 -8.56 -14.82 15.69
N GLY A 379 -8.55 -13.65 15.04
CA GLY A 379 -8.45 -12.36 15.73
C GLY A 379 -9.75 -11.54 15.83
N ALA A 380 -10.86 -11.98 15.24
CA ALA A 380 -12.13 -11.25 15.31
C ALA A 380 -12.92 -11.57 16.60
N SER A 381 -13.19 -10.55 17.43
CA SER A 381 -14.13 -10.66 18.54
C SER A 381 -15.56 -10.93 18.06
N LEU A 382 -16.33 -11.69 18.85
CA LEU A 382 -17.76 -11.99 18.66
C LEU A 382 -18.59 -10.70 18.81
N VAL A 383 -18.78 -9.96 17.71
CA VAL A 383 -19.77 -8.88 17.66
C VAL A 383 -20.94 -9.36 16.81
N ALA A 384 -22.09 -9.48 17.44
CA ALA A 384 -23.35 -9.77 16.76
C ALA A 384 -23.60 -8.72 15.64
N ALA A 385 -24.18 -9.16 14.52
CA ALA A 385 -24.55 -8.33 13.36
C ALA A 385 -23.40 -7.84 12.43
N ARG A 386 -22.23 -8.50 12.41
CA ARG A 386 -21.20 -8.26 11.37
C ARG A 386 -21.51 -8.86 10.01
N GLU A 387 -22.55 -9.68 9.89
CA GLU A 387 -22.88 -10.40 8.66
C GLU A 387 -23.22 -9.45 7.51
N SER A 388 -23.86 -8.31 7.79
CA SER A 388 -24.23 -7.29 6.80
C SER A 388 -23.14 -6.24 6.53
N TRP A 389 -22.00 -6.30 7.22
CA TRP A 389 -20.96 -5.28 7.10
C TRP A 389 -20.27 -5.37 5.73
N PRO A 390 -20.29 -4.28 4.94
CA PRO A 390 -19.68 -4.27 3.61
C PRO A 390 -18.17 -4.52 3.66
N VAL A 391 -17.61 -4.79 2.48
CA VAL A 391 -16.18 -4.84 2.24
C VAL A 391 -15.81 -3.66 1.34
N VAL A 392 -14.75 -2.94 1.70
CA VAL A 392 -14.17 -1.90 0.85
C VAL A 392 -12.77 -2.33 0.46
N GLY A 393 -12.51 -2.43 -0.85
CA GLY A 393 -11.17 -2.63 -1.40
C GLY A 393 -10.79 -1.42 -2.25
N GLN A 394 -9.62 -0.85 -2.00
CA GLN A 394 -9.06 0.27 -2.75
C GLN A 394 -7.68 -0.14 -3.27
N PHE A 395 -7.43 0.12 -4.55
CA PHE A 395 -6.19 -0.31 -5.22
C PHE A 395 -5.83 0.62 -6.39
N SER A 396 -4.62 0.44 -6.93
CA SER A 396 -4.10 1.24 -8.05
C SER A 396 -3.99 0.44 -9.36
N SER A 397 -4.21 -0.88 -9.33
CA SER A 397 -4.14 -1.76 -10.50
C SER A 397 -5.12 -2.92 -10.37
N ILE A 398 -5.49 -3.51 -11.51
CA ILE A 398 -6.48 -4.57 -11.61
C ILE A 398 -5.96 -5.68 -12.52
N GLY A 399 -5.94 -6.91 -11.98
CA GLY A 399 -5.62 -8.12 -12.75
C GLY A 399 -6.83 -8.73 -13.45
N SER A 400 -6.59 -9.82 -14.19
CA SER A 400 -7.69 -10.61 -14.76
C SER A 400 -8.38 -11.42 -13.67
N MET A 401 -9.70 -11.26 -13.53
CA MET A 401 -10.51 -11.84 -12.44
C MET A 401 -11.30 -13.07 -12.90
N GLY A 402 -11.61 -13.15 -14.20
CA GLY A 402 -12.42 -14.21 -14.79
C GLY A 402 -13.58 -13.64 -15.58
N ALA A 403 -14.36 -14.53 -16.21
CA ALA A 403 -15.48 -14.15 -17.07
C ALA A 403 -16.66 -13.55 -16.29
N ASP A 404 -16.77 -13.83 -15.00
CA ASP A 404 -17.83 -13.36 -14.10
C ASP A 404 -17.33 -13.31 -12.64
N GLU A 405 -18.15 -12.74 -11.76
CA GLU A 405 -17.85 -12.54 -10.33
C GLU A 405 -17.63 -13.84 -9.55
N SER A 406 -18.25 -14.94 -9.97
CA SER A 406 -18.17 -16.25 -9.30
C SER A 406 -16.82 -16.93 -9.52
N LYS A 407 -16.02 -16.50 -10.50
CA LYS A 407 -14.75 -17.16 -10.82
C LYS A 407 -13.65 -16.93 -9.79
N TRP A 408 -13.68 -15.79 -9.08
CA TRP A 408 -12.65 -15.48 -8.09
C TRP A 408 -13.09 -14.44 -7.06
N LEU A 409 -13.67 -13.33 -7.53
CA LEU A 409 -13.99 -12.17 -6.68
C LEU A 409 -14.97 -12.53 -5.56
N CYS A 410 -16.14 -13.05 -5.92
CA CYS A 410 -17.22 -13.34 -4.97
C CYS A 410 -17.18 -14.78 -4.43
N SER A 411 -16.31 -15.65 -4.96
CA SER A 411 -16.22 -17.05 -4.52
C SER A 411 -15.11 -17.30 -3.50
N GLU A 412 -13.87 -16.91 -3.79
CA GLU A 412 -12.73 -17.19 -2.89
C GLU A 412 -12.17 -15.94 -2.22
N PHE A 413 -12.12 -14.82 -2.93
CA PHE A 413 -11.54 -13.58 -2.39
C PHE A 413 -12.49 -12.95 -1.37
N GLN A 414 -13.75 -12.70 -1.73
CA GLN A 414 -14.77 -12.19 -0.80
C GLN A 414 -14.92 -13.12 0.41
N ASP A 415 -14.99 -14.43 0.20
CA ASP A 415 -15.09 -15.42 1.29
C ASP A 415 -13.94 -15.28 2.31
N SER A 416 -12.72 -14.94 1.86
CA SER A 416 -11.62 -14.63 2.77
C SER A 416 -11.82 -13.34 3.56
N LEU A 417 -12.34 -12.29 2.93
CA LEU A 417 -12.55 -10.98 3.55
C LEU A 417 -13.71 -10.99 4.57
N LEU A 418 -14.65 -11.93 4.40
CA LEU A 418 -15.82 -12.11 5.27
C LEU A 418 -15.59 -13.08 6.44
N ALA A 419 -14.44 -13.74 6.51
CA ALA A 419 -14.16 -14.88 7.39
C ALA A 419 -14.25 -14.62 8.91
N ALA A 420 -14.55 -13.38 9.32
CA ALA A 420 -14.66 -13.00 10.71
C ALA A 420 -15.70 -13.80 11.51
N HIS A 421 -16.78 -14.37 10.92
CA HIS A 421 -17.79 -15.19 11.64
C HIS A 421 -18.71 -15.99 10.69
N THR A 422 -18.38 -17.24 10.32
CA THR A 422 -19.39 -18.17 9.76
C THR A 422 -19.56 -19.38 10.67
N SER A 423 -20.42 -19.22 11.67
CA SER A 423 -21.02 -20.32 12.41
C SER A 423 -22.13 -20.94 11.56
N GLY A 424 -21.80 -21.94 10.75
CA GLY A 424 -22.73 -23.02 10.37
C GLY A 424 -24.02 -22.72 9.56
N THR A 425 -24.30 -21.51 9.11
CA THR A 425 -25.48 -21.25 8.25
C THR A 425 -25.08 -20.67 6.90
N SER A 426 -25.35 -21.45 5.85
CA SER A 426 -25.08 -21.14 4.43
C SER A 426 -25.98 -20.04 3.85
N ILE A 427 -26.69 -19.28 4.67
CA ILE A 427 -27.82 -18.47 4.23
C ILE A 427 -27.36 -17.02 4.05
N LEU A 428 -27.10 -16.68 2.77
CA LEU A 428 -26.91 -15.35 2.15
C LEU A 428 -25.52 -14.68 2.21
N LYS A 429 -24.44 -15.44 1.96
CA LYS A 429 -23.12 -14.88 1.61
C LYS A 429 -23.15 -13.89 0.42
N CYS A 430 -24.08 -14.08 -0.52
CA CYS A 430 -24.25 -13.24 -1.72
C CYS A 430 -24.80 -11.83 -1.45
N ALA A 431 -25.20 -11.49 -0.21
CA ALA A 431 -25.83 -10.21 0.10
C ALA A 431 -24.87 -9.15 0.66
N VAL A 432 -23.60 -9.48 0.93
CA VAL A 432 -22.65 -8.51 1.52
C VAL A 432 -22.12 -7.57 0.44
N PRO A 433 -22.34 -6.24 0.54
CA PRO A 433 -21.89 -5.31 -0.48
C PRO A 433 -20.35 -5.25 -0.57
N ILE A 434 -19.84 -5.26 -1.80
CA ILE A 434 -18.43 -5.00 -2.10
C ILE A 434 -18.33 -3.64 -2.77
N HIS A 435 -17.56 -2.73 -2.19
CA HIS A 435 -17.21 -1.45 -2.80
C HIS A 435 -15.75 -1.48 -3.24
N LEU A 436 -15.52 -1.33 -4.54
CA LEU A 436 -14.18 -1.29 -5.11
C LEU A 436 -13.83 0.15 -5.51
N VAL A 437 -12.89 0.77 -4.81
CA VAL A 437 -12.46 2.16 -5.07
C VAL A 437 -11.30 2.15 -6.05
N TYR A 438 -11.53 2.71 -7.23
CA TYR A 438 -10.54 2.86 -8.29
C TYR A 438 -10.76 4.19 -9.04
N PRO A 439 -9.73 4.94 -9.42
CA PRO A 439 -9.91 6.24 -10.07
C PRO A 439 -10.68 6.17 -11.40
N THR A 440 -11.63 7.08 -11.59
CA THR A 440 -12.25 7.31 -12.90
C THR A 440 -11.27 8.02 -13.83
N VAL A 441 -11.59 8.07 -15.13
CA VAL A 441 -10.89 8.93 -16.10
C VAL A 441 -10.88 10.39 -15.62
N ASP A 442 -12.01 10.89 -15.12
CA ASP A 442 -12.13 12.26 -14.62
C ASP A 442 -11.33 12.51 -13.34
N ASN A 443 -11.26 11.53 -12.42
CA ASN A 443 -10.38 11.62 -11.26
C ASN A 443 -8.92 11.82 -11.70
N VAL A 444 -8.45 11.05 -12.69
CA VAL A 444 -7.07 11.16 -13.20
C VAL A 444 -6.85 12.48 -13.94
N ARG A 445 -7.77 12.83 -14.86
CA ARG A 445 -7.71 14.06 -15.66
C ARG A 445 -7.65 15.32 -14.79
N GLN A 446 -8.40 15.34 -13.69
CA GLN A 446 -8.47 16.46 -12.76
C GLN A 446 -7.45 16.36 -11.61
N SER A 447 -6.55 15.38 -11.64
CA SER A 447 -5.55 15.20 -10.58
C SER A 447 -4.45 16.27 -10.65
N LEU A 448 -3.67 16.39 -9.56
CA LEU A 448 -2.50 17.27 -9.48
C LEU A 448 -1.47 16.99 -10.58
N GLU A 449 -1.31 15.73 -10.98
CA GLU A 449 -0.37 15.32 -12.03
C GLU A 449 -1.00 15.31 -13.43
N GLY A 450 -2.33 15.45 -13.53
CA GLY A 450 -3.07 15.26 -14.78
C GLY A 450 -3.04 13.81 -15.27
N TYR A 451 -3.12 13.61 -16.59
CA TYR A 451 -3.06 12.28 -17.19
C TYR A 451 -1.81 11.45 -16.83
N PRO A 452 -0.61 12.04 -16.67
CA PRO A 452 0.57 11.32 -16.20
C PRO A 452 0.40 10.50 -14.90
N ALA A 453 -0.49 10.89 -13.98
CA ALA A 453 -0.81 10.05 -12.81
C ALA A 453 -1.26 8.63 -13.21
N GLY A 454 -1.93 8.53 -14.36
CA GLY A 454 -2.43 7.30 -14.94
C GLY A 454 -1.37 6.27 -15.32
N GLY A 455 -0.12 6.69 -15.50
CA GLY A 455 1.02 5.77 -15.68
C GLY A 455 1.26 4.87 -14.45
N SER A 456 0.87 5.34 -13.26
CA SER A 456 0.94 4.58 -12.00
C SER A 456 -0.37 3.84 -11.68
N LEU A 457 -1.34 3.84 -12.59
CA LEU A 457 -2.65 3.19 -12.46
C LEU A 457 -2.84 2.08 -13.51
N PRO A 458 -1.99 1.02 -13.55
CA PRO A 458 -1.99 0.08 -14.66
C PRO A 458 -3.22 -0.83 -14.63
N TYR A 459 -4.23 -0.49 -15.43
CA TYR A 459 -5.33 -1.38 -15.83
C TYR A 459 -5.45 -1.36 -17.36
N SER A 460 -5.06 -2.45 -18.02
CA SER A 460 -4.99 -2.46 -19.49
C SER A 460 -6.35 -2.73 -20.13
N ILE A 461 -6.54 -2.21 -21.35
CA ILE A 461 -7.76 -2.45 -22.12
C ILE A 461 -7.99 -3.94 -22.40
N GLN A 462 -6.92 -4.70 -22.64
CA GLN A 462 -6.98 -6.15 -22.90
C GLN A 462 -7.48 -6.93 -21.68
N THR A 463 -7.19 -6.44 -20.47
CA THR A 463 -7.74 -7.01 -19.24
C THR A 463 -9.16 -6.50 -19.00
N ALA A 464 -9.42 -5.21 -19.19
CA ALA A 464 -10.71 -4.60 -18.92
C ALA A 464 -11.85 -5.18 -19.77
N GLN A 465 -11.62 -5.36 -21.07
CA GLN A 465 -12.62 -5.92 -22.00
C GLN A 465 -13.09 -7.33 -21.62
N LYS A 466 -12.28 -8.10 -20.89
CA LYS A 466 -12.61 -9.47 -20.47
C LYS A 466 -13.49 -9.53 -19.23
N GLN A 467 -13.74 -8.40 -18.56
CA GLN A 467 -14.39 -8.35 -17.26
C GLN A 467 -15.17 -7.04 -17.05
N LEU A 468 -15.96 -6.62 -18.04
CA LEU A 468 -16.80 -5.42 -17.93
C LEU A 468 -17.80 -5.50 -16.76
N TRP A 469 -18.21 -6.71 -16.38
CA TRP A 469 -19.04 -6.97 -15.20
C TRP A 469 -18.43 -6.39 -13.92
N LEU A 470 -17.10 -6.27 -13.83
CA LEU A 470 -16.42 -5.75 -12.65
C LEU A 470 -16.68 -4.25 -12.45
N HIS A 471 -16.94 -3.50 -13.53
CA HIS A 471 -17.04 -2.04 -13.48
C HIS A 471 -18.28 -1.56 -12.70
N SER A 472 -19.30 -2.42 -12.54
CA SER A 472 -20.49 -2.11 -11.70
C SER A 472 -20.16 -1.97 -10.21
N TYR A 473 -19.04 -2.59 -9.77
CA TYR A 473 -18.55 -2.52 -8.40
C TYR A 473 -17.70 -1.25 -8.13
N PHE A 474 -17.39 -0.44 -9.15
CA PHE A 474 -16.46 0.66 -9.02
C PHE A 474 -17.05 1.91 -8.40
N HIS A 475 -16.24 2.51 -7.53
CA HIS A 475 -16.49 3.73 -6.78
C HIS A 475 -15.33 4.70 -7.00
N LYS A 476 -15.65 5.99 -7.04
CA LYS A 476 -14.71 7.07 -7.34
C LYS A 476 -13.65 7.18 -6.25
N TRP A 477 -12.49 7.71 -6.62
CA TRP A 477 -11.54 8.21 -5.64
C TRP A 477 -12.03 9.57 -5.11
N SER A 478 -12.18 9.66 -3.78
CA SER A 478 -12.48 10.90 -3.05
C SER A 478 -11.79 10.83 -1.70
N ALA A 479 -11.05 11.87 -1.34
CA ALA A 479 -10.29 11.93 -0.10
C ALA A 479 -10.25 13.36 0.47
N GLU A 480 -11.42 14.00 0.53
CA GLU A 480 -11.59 15.33 1.14
C GLU A 480 -11.17 15.32 2.61
N VAL A 481 -11.45 14.23 3.33
CA VAL A 481 -11.04 14.03 4.73
C VAL A 481 -9.53 14.22 4.95
N SER A 482 -8.72 14.02 3.91
CA SER A 482 -7.27 14.19 3.95
C SER A 482 -6.74 15.20 2.92
N GLY A 483 -7.61 15.96 2.25
CA GLY A 483 -7.25 16.95 1.23
C GLY A 483 -6.55 16.34 0.01
N ARG A 484 -6.88 15.09 -0.34
CA ARG A 484 -6.14 14.26 -1.30
C ARG A 484 -6.98 13.73 -2.46
N SER A 485 -8.18 14.27 -2.70
CA SER A 485 -9.02 13.88 -3.85
C SER A 485 -8.32 14.07 -5.19
N HIS A 486 -7.44 15.07 -5.30
CA HIS A 486 -6.63 15.32 -6.50
C HIS A 486 -5.24 14.65 -6.46
N ALA A 487 -4.88 13.96 -5.37
CA ALA A 487 -3.63 13.21 -5.25
C ALA A 487 -3.90 11.72 -5.51
N MET A 488 -3.67 11.25 -6.74
CA MET A 488 -4.10 9.92 -7.17
C MET A 488 -3.56 8.81 -6.26
N PRO A 489 -4.38 7.78 -5.98
CA PRO A 489 -4.01 6.74 -5.03
C PRO A 489 -3.03 5.76 -5.66
N HIS A 490 -1.86 5.65 -5.05
CA HIS A 490 -0.98 4.51 -5.22
C HIS A 490 -0.89 3.66 -3.94
N ILE A 491 -1.52 4.10 -2.84
CA ILE A 491 -1.88 3.26 -1.71
C ILE A 491 -2.86 2.13 -2.14
N LYS A 492 -2.81 1.00 -1.42
CA LYS A 492 -3.79 -0.08 -1.52
C LYS A 492 -4.27 -0.42 -0.12
N THR A 493 -5.58 -0.41 0.08
CA THR A 493 -6.20 -0.67 1.38
C THR A 493 -7.41 -1.56 1.26
N TYR A 494 -7.64 -2.36 2.30
CA TYR A 494 -8.82 -3.20 2.42
C TYR A 494 -9.38 -3.02 3.83
N MET A 495 -10.70 -2.95 3.97
CA MET A 495 -11.34 -2.81 5.28
C MET A 495 -12.77 -3.32 5.26
N ARG A 496 -13.33 -3.47 6.46
CA ARG A 496 -14.71 -3.92 6.68
C ARG A 496 -15.49 -2.91 7.51
N PRO A 497 -16.09 -1.87 6.88
CA PRO A 497 -16.85 -0.86 7.60
C PRO A 497 -18.21 -1.37 8.08
N SER A 498 -18.77 -0.70 9.09
CA SER A 498 -20.18 -0.85 9.47
C SER A 498 -21.10 -0.32 8.37
N PRO A 499 -22.39 -0.71 8.34
CA PRO A 499 -23.33 -0.23 7.32
C PRO A 499 -23.49 1.30 7.25
N ASP A 500 -23.27 2.02 8.36
CA ASP A 500 -23.25 3.48 8.45
C ASP A 500 -21.86 4.12 8.21
N PHE A 501 -20.85 3.29 7.97
CA PHE A 501 -19.44 3.67 7.76
C PHE A 501 -18.82 4.49 8.91
N GLN A 502 -19.34 4.34 10.12
CA GLN A 502 -18.82 5.01 11.33
C GLN A 502 -17.75 4.19 12.05
N LYS A 503 -17.72 2.88 11.81
CA LYS A 503 -16.83 1.92 12.45
C LYS A 503 -16.19 1.03 11.39
N ILE A 504 -15.03 0.45 11.71
CA ILE A 504 -14.38 -0.58 10.89
C ILE A 504 -13.97 -1.76 11.77
N ALA A 505 -14.21 -2.98 11.30
CA ALA A 505 -13.87 -4.20 12.04
C ALA A 505 -12.38 -4.56 11.91
N TRP A 506 -11.74 -4.12 10.83
CA TRP A 506 -10.32 -4.26 10.57
C TRP A 506 -9.90 -3.32 9.44
N PHE A 507 -8.60 -3.05 9.35
CA PHE A 507 -7.99 -2.28 8.26
C PHE A 507 -6.70 -2.95 7.82
N LEU A 508 -6.44 -2.98 6.52
CA LEU A 508 -5.21 -3.47 5.92
C LEU A 508 -4.65 -2.39 5.00
N VAL A 509 -3.36 -2.09 5.14
CA VAL A 509 -2.56 -1.39 4.12
C VAL A 509 -1.53 -2.37 3.57
N THR A 510 -1.39 -2.44 2.25
CA THR A 510 -0.57 -3.48 1.59
C THR A 510 -0.03 -2.98 0.25
N SER A 511 0.95 -3.69 -0.30
CA SER A 511 1.32 -3.56 -1.71
C SER A 511 0.34 -4.27 -2.66
N ALA A 512 -0.44 -5.24 -2.17
CA ALA A 512 -1.30 -6.08 -3.01
C ALA A 512 -2.44 -5.29 -3.69
N ASN A 513 -2.40 -5.24 -5.01
CA ASN A 513 -3.51 -4.77 -5.85
C ASN A 513 -4.62 -5.84 -5.98
N LEU A 514 -5.75 -5.49 -6.62
CA LEU A 514 -6.82 -6.45 -6.90
C LEU A 514 -6.42 -7.41 -8.04
N SER A 515 -5.67 -8.46 -7.70
CA SER A 515 -5.24 -9.48 -8.65
C SER A 515 -5.00 -10.85 -8.02
N LYS A 516 -5.26 -11.90 -8.80
CA LYS A 516 -4.87 -13.29 -8.46
C LYS A 516 -3.37 -13.47 -8.26
N ALA A 517 -2.55 -12.70 -8.97
CA ALA A 517 -1.09 -12.78 -8.87
C ALA A 517 -0.59 -12.37 -7.47
N ALA A 518 -1.19 -11.31 -6.90
CA ALA A 518 -0.88 -10.77 -5.59
C ALA A 518 -1.52 -11.59 -4.47
N TRP A 519 -2.81 -11.87 -4.57
CA TRP A 519 -3.59 -12.49 -3.48
C TRP A 519 -3.58 -14.01 -3.47
N GLY A 520 -3.33 -14.63 -4.63
CA GLY A 520 -3.42 -16.07 -4.84
C GLY A 520 -4.73 -16.50 -5.48
N ALA A 521 -4.68 -17.64 -6.15
CA ALA A 521 -5.86 -18.31 -6.73
C ALA A 521 -5.85 -19.80 -6.38
N LEU A 522 -7.01 -20.35 -6.05
CA LEU A 522 -7.14 -21.79 -5.81
C LEU A 522 -6.98 -22.58 -7.12
N GLU A 523 -6.16 -23.63 -7.07
CA GLU A 523 -5.93 -24.60 -8.13
C GLU A 523 -6.26 -26.02 -7.61
N LYS A 524 -6.34 -27.00 -8.51
CA LYS A 524 -6.56 -28.42 -8.17
C LYS A 524 -7.75 -28.62 -7.21
N ASN A 525 -8.92 -28.12 -7.61
CA ASN A 525 -10.17 -28.23 -6.84
C ASN A 525 -10.04 -27.71 -5.38
N GLY A 526 -9.33 -26.60 -5.18
CA GLY A 526 -9.19 -25.96 -3.87
C GLY A 526 -8.12 -26.57 -2.95
N THR A 527 -7.40 -27.60 -3.41
CA THR A 527 -6.34 -28.25 -2.61
C THR A 527 -5.02 -27.49 -2.63
N GLN A 528 -4.83 -26.57 -3.59
CA GLN A 528 -3.61 -25.80 -3.78
C GLN A 528 -3.91 -24.31 -3.91
N LEU A 529 -3.14 -23.44 -3.27
CA LEU A 529 -3.15 -21.99 -3.51
C LEU A 529 -1.92 -21.60 -4.31
N MET A 530 -2.12 -20.97 -5.48
CA MET A 530 -1.02 -20.49 -6.33
C MET A 530 -0.91 -18.97 -6.25
N ILE A 531 0.27 -18.48 -5.89
CA ILE A 531 0.63 -17.06 -5.82
C ILE A 531 1.79 -16.81 -6.78
N ARG A 532 1.77 -15.68 -7.49
CA ARG A 532 2.79 -15.33 -8.49
C ARG A 532 3.78 -14.27 -8.00
N SER A 533 3.34 -13.39 -7.10
CA SER A 533 4.08 -12.17 -6.75
C SER A 533 4.51 -12.14 -5.28
N TYR A 534 5.56 -11.36 -5.01
CA TYR A 534 5.87 -10.94 -3.64
C TYR A 534 5.05 -9.70 -3.29
N GLU A 535 4.30 -9.78 -2.20
CA GLU A 535 3.55 -8.66 -1.63
C GLU A 535 3.74 -8.62 -0.12
N LEU A 536 3.52 -7.46 0.50
CA LEU A 536 3.56 -7.31 1.94
C LEU A 536 2.62 -6.20 2.41
N GLY A 537 1.98 -6.42 3.55
CA GLY A 537 1.12 -5.46 4.22
C GLY A 537 1.00 -5.75 5.71
N VAL A 538 0.31 -4.84 6.40
CA VAL A 538 0.03 -4.94 7.84
C VAL A 538 -1.47 -4.82 8.11
N LEU A 539 -1.99 -5.78 8.87
CA LEU A 539 -3.38 -5.85 9.27
C LEU A 539 -3.54 -5.31 10.70
N PHE A 540 -4.46 -4.36 10.83
CA PHE A 540 -4.90 -3.78 12.10
C PHE A 540 -6.18 -4.49 12.55
N LEU A 541 -6.08 -5.22 13.67
CA LEU A 541 -7.22 -5.83 14.33
C LEU A 541 -7.49 -5.16 15.67
N PRO A 542 -8.74 -4.79 16.00
CA PRO A 542 -9.09 -4.13 17.26
C PRO A 542 -8.60 -4.88 18.52
N SER A 543 -8.58 -6.21 18.48
CA SER A 543 -8.08 -7.07 19.55
C SER A 543 -6.62 -6.79 19.93
N ALA A 544 -5.74 -6.54 18.96
CA ALA A 544 -4.32 -6.21 19.21
C ALA A 544 -4.10 -4.81 19.82
N PHE A 545 -5.17 -4.00 19.87
CA PHE A 545 -5.18 -2.67 20.49
C PHE A 545 -6.03 -2.64 21.76
N GLY A 546 -6.39 -3.80 22.33
CA GLY A 546 -7.16 -3.91 23.57
C GLY A 546 -8.60 -3.43 23.45
N LEU A 547 -9.19 -3.48 22.25
CA LEU A 547 -10.56 -3.02 22.01
C LEU A 547 -11.55 -4.20 22.08
N ASP A 548 -12.15 -4.39 23.26
CA ASP A 548 -13.11 -5.47 23.54
C ASP A 548 -14.33 -5.44 22.62
N LYS A 549 -14.76 -4.24 22.20
CA LYS A 549 -15.89 -4.04 21.29
C LYS A 549 -15.59 -4.56 19.87
N GLY A 550 -14.34 -4.88 19.56
CA GLY A 550 -13.94 -5.50 18.30
C GLY A 550 -13.99 -4.59 17.07
N TYR A 551 -14.11 -3.28 17.20
CA TYR A 551 -14.08 -2.34 16.08
C TYR A 551 -13.26 -1.09 16.41
N PHE A 552 -12.76 -0.42 15.38
CA PHE A 552 -12.25 0.94 15.47
C PHE A 552 -13.35 1.94 15.06
N HIS A 553 -13.38 3.11 15.67
CA HIS A 553 -14.16 4.23 15.14
C HIS A 553 -13.45 4.84 13.93
N VAL A 554 -14.18 5.35 12.95
CA VAL A 554 -13.60 6.12 11.84
C VAL A 554 -13.35 7.55 12.30
N LYS A 555 -12.10 8.03 12.21
CA LYS A 555 -11.73 9.38 12.64
C LYS A 555 -12.55 10.46 11.89
N GLY A 556 -12.96 11.51 12.60
CA GLY A 556 -13.65 12.68 12.02
C GLY A 556 -15.17 12.53 11.87
N LYS A 557 -15.75 11.34 12.09
CA LYS A 557 -17.20 11.12 12.01
C LYS A 557 -17.93 10.99 13.36
N LEU A 558 -17.20 11.19 14.45
CA LEU A 558 -17.72 11.00 15.81
C LEU A 558 -18.83 12.00 16.14
N HIS A 559 -20.08 11.52 16.22
CA HIS A 559 -21.19 12.27 16.81
C HIS A 559 -21.28 11.90 18.31
N SER A 560 -20.76 12.78 19.16
CA SER A 560 -21.05 12.88 20.60
C SER A 560 -20.60 11.75 21.57
N GLU A 561 -20.34 10.51 21.16
CA GLU A 561 -19.96 9.44 22.10
C GLU A 561 -18.45 9.17 22.18
N SER A 562 -17.82 9.72 23.23
CA SER A 562 -16.43 9.50 23.71
C SER A 562 -15.29 10.04 22.83
N LYS A 563 -14.63 11.10 23.32
CA LYS A 563 -13.38 11.68 22.78
C LYS A 563 -12.15 10.77 22.99
N ASP A 564 -12.30 9.45 22.94
CA ASP A 564 -11.15 8.55 23.04
C ASP A 564 -10.42 8.49 21.70
N LEU A 565 -9.56 9.50 21.50
CA LEU A 565 -8.62 9.63 20.37
C LEU A 565 -7.80 8.35 20.12
N VAL A 566 -7.63 7.51 21.14
CA VAL A 566 -6.89 6.25 21.10
C VAL A 566 -7.59 5.18 20.25
N THR A 567 -8.91 5.29 20.00
CA THR A 567 -9.71 4.24 19.34
C THR A 567 -10.16 4.59 17.90
N SER A 568 -9.80 5.78 17.42
CA SER A 568 -10.23 6.30 16.11
C SER A 568 -9.21 6.05 15.01
N PHE A 569 -9.50 5.12 14.11
CA PHE A 569 -8.63 4.79 12.98
C PHE A 569 -8.70 5.87 11.88
N PRO A 570 -7.54 6.38 11.41
CA PRO A 570 -7.49 7.43 10.38
C PRO A 570 -7.64 6.83 8.97
N VAL A 571 -8.86 6.49 8.56
CA VAL A 571 -9.15 6.09 7.17
C VAL A 571 -8.80 7.24 6.22
N PRO A 572 -7.99 7.02 5.17
CA PRO A 572 -7.38 8.12 4.43
C PRO A 572 -8.24 8.72 3.30
N TYR A 573 -9.41 8.14 3.03
CA TYR A 573 -10.35 8.56 1.98
C TYR A 573 -11.78 8.55 2.51
N ASP A 574 -12.68 9.18 1.75
CA ASP A 574 -14.04 9.44 2.19
C ASP A 574 -14.89 8.16 2.23
N LEU A 575 -15.82 8.13 3.19
CA LEU A 575 -16.82 7.08 3.31
C LEU A 575 -18.22 7.69 3.44
N PRO A 576 -19.29 7.03 2.99
CA PRO A 576 -19.28 5.86 2.11
C PRO A 576 -18.61 6.18 0.76
N PRO A 577 -18.01 5.20 0.07
CA PRO A 577 -17.50 5.42 -1.29
C PRO A 577 -18.63 5.85 -2.23
N GLU A 578 -18.36 6.83 -3.11
CA GLU A 578 -19.33 7.27 -4.12
C GLU A 578 -19.26 6.35 -5.34
N GLN A 579 -20.38 5.74 -5.74
CA GLN A 579 -20.42 4.89 -6.93
C GLN A 579 -20.13 5.70 -8.20
N TYR A 580 -19.57 5.05 -9.22
CA TYR A 580 -19.44 5.64 -10.55
C TYR A 580 -20.81 6.09 -11.09
N GLY A 581 -20.86 7.30 -11.65
CA GLY A 581 -21.99 7.76 -12.44
C GLY A 581 -22.07 7.05 -13.78
N SER A 582 -23.19 7.21 -14.49
CA SER A 582 -23.44 6.53 -15.77
C SER A 582 -22.41 6.87 -16.88
N LYS A 583 -21.81 8.06 -16.80
CA LYS A 583 -20.78 8.53 -17.74
C LYS A 583 -19.35 8.21 -17.28
N ASP A 584 -19.16 7.85 -16.01
CA ASP A 584 -17.84 7.53 -15.50
C ASP A 584 -17.31 6.26 -16.15
N ARG A 585 -15.99 6.24 -16.36
CA ARG A 585 -15.25 5.09 -16.85
C ARG A 585 -14.04 4.90 -15.95
N PRO A 586 -13.60 3.65 -15.69
CA PRO A 586 -12.35 3.44 -15.01
C PRO A 586 -11.21 3.99 -15.86
N TRP A 587 -10.16 4.47 -15.20
CA TRP A 587 -8.91 4.73 -15.89
C TRP A 587 -8.38 3.46 -16.56
N ILE A 588 -7.98 3.56 -17.83
CA ILE A 588 -7.35 2.49 -18.60
C ILE A 588 -6.11 3.08 -19.24
N TRP A 589 -4.93 2.67 -18.77
CA TRP A 589 -3.70 3.41 -19.03
C TRP A 589 -3.20 3.33 -20.48
N ASN A 590 -3.62 2.34 -21.26
CA ASN A 590 -3.10 2.10 -22.61
C ASN A 590 -4.12 2.35 -23.74
N ILE A 591 -5.06 3.27 -23.52
CA ILE A 591 -5.92 3.83 -24.57
C ILE A 591 -5.82 5.37 -24.56
N PRO A 592 -6.05 6.06 -25.68
CA PRO A 592 -5.98 7.51 -25.71
C PRO A 592 -7.19 8.18 -25.03
N TYR A 593 -6.96 9.34 -24.41
CA TYR A 593 -7.99 10.27 -23.93
C TYR A 593 -7.73 11.64 -24.54
N THR A 594 -8.58 12.02 -25.51
CA THR A 594 -8.40 13.23 -26.34
C THR A 594 -9.62 14.17 -26.34
N ASP A 595 -10.70 13.78 -25.65
CA ASP A 595 -11.96 14.54 -25.62
C ASP A 595 -11.88 15.80 -24.74
N ALA A 596 -10.99 15.81 -23.73
CA ALA A 596 -10.80 16.94 -22.82
C ALA A 596 -9.36 16.98 -22.30
N PRO A 597 -8.74 18.17 -22.16
CA PRO A 597 -7.40 18.27 -21.58
C PRO A 597 -7.41 17.99 -20.07
N ASP A 598 -6.24 17.59 -19.56
CA ASP A 598 -5.97 17.50 -18.13
C ASP A 598 -5.66 18.86 -17.48
N THR A 599 -5.33 18.84 -16.19
CA THR A 599 -4.94 20.02 -15.39
C THR A 599 -3.74 20.79 -15.92
N HIS A 600 -2.94 20.19 -16.81
CA HIS A 600 -1.76 20.79 -17.44
C HIS A 600 -1.99 21.13 -18.92
N GLY A 601 -3.22 21.02 -19.42
CA GLY A 601 -3.56 21.32 -20.81
C GLY A 601 -3.20 20.19 -21.79
N ASN A 602 -2.84 19.01 -21.30
CA ASN A 602 -2.36 17.90 -22.13
C ASN A 602 -3.45 16.85 -22.38
N MET A 603 -3.25 16.08 -23.45
CA MET A 603 -4.03 14.87 -23.76
C MET A 603 -3.21 13.62 -23.38
N TRP A 604 -3.88 12.49 -23.19
CA TRP A 604 -3.21 11.21 -23.00
C TRP A 604 -3.21 10.42 -24.31
N VAL A 605 -2.02 10.15 -24.84
CA VAL A 605 -1.84 9.34 -26.05
C VAL A 605 -0.72 8.35 -25.78
N PRO A 606 -1.02 7.17 -25.20
CA PRO A 606 -0.02 6.17 -24.91
C PRO A 606 0.52 5.59 -26.24
N SER A 607 1.80 5.25 -26.23
CA SER A 607 2.55 4.71 -27.38
C SER A 607 2.05 3.35 -27.85
#